data_AF-A0A2J6T910-F1
#
_entry.id   AF-A0A2J6T910-F1
#
_cell.length_a   1.000
_cell.length_b   1.000
_cell.length_c   1.000
_cell.angle_alpha   90.00
_cell.angle_beta   90.00
_cell.angle_gamma   90.00
#
_symmetry.space_group_name_H-M   'P 1'
#
loop_
_entity.id
_entity.type
_entity.pdbx_description
1 polymer ?
#
loop_
_entity_poly.entity_id
_entity_poly.type
_entity_poly.pdbx_seq_one_letter_code
_entity_poly.pdbx_strand_id
1 'polypeptide(L)'
;MKRQLEVRLRKVFGNSADEQISGRVSPLNTIIPAYESIWRVVLRCFLEVRFRKCGNEIEESITKRTYKMIFSHFMSHPNPSLFESSFQDTHISVKHIVNEALRLYPPTRRIHRQLENEMVKIDVEWLHRDPVSWGRDAEEFKPERWVGVLLKGVDGKMAFTPFGLGELSCPAKKFAPMMIGILVGALMCGVGEGWELVDEELSGDVLGTKVLDGGREAYEGLRLRRFNDEE
;
A
#
# COMPACT_ATOMS: atom_id res chain seq x y z
N MET A 1 -21.71 5.67 13.18
CA MET A 1 -20.84 5.69 11.98
C MET A 1 -21.55 5.18 10.72
N LYS A 2 -22.07 3.94 10.68
CA LYS A 2 -22.82 3.36 9.53
C LYS A 2 -23.92 4.28 8.98
N ARG A 3 -24.83 4.75 9.83
CA ARG A 3 -25.96 5.61 9.44
C ARG A 3 -25.54 6.97 8.86
N GLN A 4 -24.44 7.54 9.35
CA GLN A 4 -23.91 8.80 8.81
C GLN A 4 -23.23 8.61 7.45
N LEU A 5 -22.56 7.47 7.26
CA LEU A 5 -22.00 7.09 5.97
C LEU A 5 -23.12 6.87 4.94
N GLU A 6 -24.18 6.13 5.30
CA GLU A 6 -25.34 5.90 4.45
C GLU A 6 -26.01 7.21 4.00
N VAL A 7 -26.22 8.16 4.92
CA VAL A 7 -26.80 9.47 4.60
C VAL A 7 -25.89 10.29 3.67
N ARG A 8 -24.57 10.24 3.85
CA ARG A 8 -23.62 10.95 2.98
C ARG A 8 -23.50 10.31 1.61
N LEU A 9 -23.49 8.98 1.51
CA LEU A 9 -23.44 8.26 0.24
C LEU A 9 -24.72 8.52 -0.58
N ARG A 10 -25.90 8.54 0.04
CA ARG A 10 -27.15 8.89 -0.67
C ARG A 10 -27.12 10.26 -1.34
N LYS A 11 -26.34 11.22 -0.81
CA LYS A 11 -26.15 12.54 -1.45
C LYS A 11 -25.22 12.48 -2.67
N VAL A 12 -24.32 11.51 -2.74
CA VAL A 12 -23.36 11.33 -3.83
C VAL A 12 -23.96 10.51 -4.97
N PHE A 13 -24.78 9.51 -4.66
CA PHE A 13 -25.41 8.62 -5.64
C PHE A 13 -26.79 9.09 -6.13
N GLY A 14 -27.31 10.20 -5.61
CA GLY A 14 -28.65 10.71 -5.91
C GLY A 14 -29.77 9.97 -5.16
N ASN A 15 -30.91 10.63 -4.98
CA ASN A 15 -32.15 9.97 -4.56
C ASN A 15 -32.78 9.35 -5.81
N SER A 16 -32.86 8.03 -5.84
CA SER A 16 -33.55 7.25 -6.88
C SER A 16 -34.98 7.74 -7.09
N ALA A 17 -35.21 8.56 -8.12
CA ALA A 17 -36.50 8.72 -8.76
C ALA A 17 -36.39 9.23 -10.20
N ASP A 18 -35.39 10.04 -10.54
CA ASP A 18 -35.13 10.47 -11.92
C ASP A 18 -33.65 10.77 -12.13
N GLU A 19 -33.21 10.65 -13.38
CA GLU A 19 -31.85 10.86 -13.93
C GLU A 19 -30.97 9.60 -14.05
N GLN A 20 -30.94 9.05 -15.26
CA GLN A 20 -29.85 8.18 -15.72
C GLN A 20 -28.52 8.93 -15.57
N ILE A 21 -27.75 8.59 -14.54
CA ILE A 21 -26.39 9.11 -14.38
C ILE A 21 -25.58 8.60 -15.58
N SER A 22 -25.19 9.54 -16.47
CA SER A 22 -24.33 9.26 -17.62
C SER A 22 -23.16 8.35 -17.23
N GLY A 23 -22.90 7.32 -18.05
CA GLY A 23 -21.83 6.35 -17.82
C GLY A 23 -20.42 6.94 -17.74
N ARG A 24 -20.22 8.26 -17.95
CA ARG A 24 -18.96 8.98 -17.67
C ARG A 24 -18.91 9.69 -16.30
N VAL A 25 -20.06 9.91 -15.66
CA VAL A 25 -20.22 10.66 -14.39
C VAL A 25 -20.67 9.74 -13.25
N SER A 26 -20.83 8.43 -13.51
CA SER A 26 -21.18 7.46 -12.49
C SER A 26 -20.17 7.47 -11.34
N PRO A 27 -20.60 7.65 -10.07
CA PRO A 27 -19.73 7.49 -8.91
C PRO A 27 -19.05 6.11 -8.86
N LEU A 28 -19.61 5.10 -9.52
CA LEU A 28 -18.98 3.78 -9.67
C LEU A 28 -17.68 3.84 -10.48
N ASN A 29 -17.55 4.74 -11.46
CA ASN A 29 -16.30 4.93 -12.20
C ASN A 29 -15.23 5.65 -11.38
N THR A 30 -15.59 6.31 -10.28
CA THR A 30 -14.63 6.83 -9.30
C THR A 30 -14.24 5.74 -8.30
N ILE A 31 -15.20 4.90 -7.91
CA ILE A 31 -15.02 3.83 -6.93
C ILE A 31 -14.21 2.67 -7.50
N ILE A 32 -14.60 2.12 -8.65
CA ILE A 32 -14.00 0.89 -9.20
C ILE A 32 -12.48 1.04 -9.42
N PRO A 33 -11.96 2.07 -10.12
CA PRO A 33 -10.52 2.25 -10.29
C PRO A 33 -9.79 2.55 -8.98
N ALA A 34 -10.42 3.29 -8.06
CA ALA A 34 -9.83 3.59 -6.75
C ALA A 34 -9.69 2.32 -5.89
N TYR A 35 -10.67 1.43 -5.95
CA TYR A 35 -10.64 0.14 -5.25
C TYR A 35 -9.65 -0.83 -5.90
N GLU A 36 -9.56 -0.90 -7.23
CA GLU A 36 -8.52 -1.72 -7.89
C GLU A 36 -7.11 -1.22 -7.48
N SER A 37 -6.92 0.09 -7.51
CA SER A 37 -5.63 0.74 -7.19
C SER A 37 -5.21 0.53 -5.74
N ILE A 38 -6.14 0.65 -4.77
CA ILE A 38 -5.82 0.45 -3.36
C ILE A 38 -5.48 -1.02 -3.08
N TRP A 39 -6.23 -1.97 -3.66
CA TRP A 39 -6.00 -3.40 -3.44
C TRP A 39 -4.64 -3.87 -3.98
N ARG A 40 -4.13 -3.25 -5.06
CA ARG A 40 -2.76 -3.50 -5.54
C ARG A 40 -1.68 -3.14 -4.53
N VAL A 41 -1.86 -2.07 -3.76
CA VAL A 41 -0.92 -1.68 -2.69
C VAL A 41 -1.13 -2.55 -1.46
N VAL A 42 -2.39 -2.82 -1.09
CA VAL A 42 -2.74 -3.68 0.05
C VAL A 42 -2.15 -5.07 -0.12
N LEU A 43 -2.33 -5.68 -1.29
CA LEU A 43 -1.79 -7.01 -1.59
C LEU A 43 -0.27 -7.02 -1.44
N ARG A 44 0.44 -6.09 -2.08
CA ARG A 44 1.91 -6.05 -2.02
C ARG A 44 2.43 -5.75 -0.63
N CYS A 45 1.83 -4.79 0.06
CA CYS A 45 2.15 -4.52 1.46
C CYS A 45 1.95 -5.78 2.32
N PHE A 46 0.84 -6.49 2.14
CA PHE A 46 0.56 -7.75 2.84
C PHE A 46 1.62 -8.83 2.53
N LEU A 47 1.97 -9.01 1.26
CA LEU A 47 3.04 -9.94 0.86
C LEU A 47 4.39 -9.56 1.49
N GLU A 48 4.74 -8.28 1.49
CA GLU A 48 5.97 -7.77 2.09
C GLU A 48 6.05 -8.04 3.59
N VAL A 49 4.96 -7.76 4.32
CA VAL A 49 5.00 -7.89 5.79
C VAL A 49 4.84 -9.33 6.26
N ARG A 50 4.18 -10.20 5.47
CA ARG A 50 3.85 -11.56 5.90
C ARG A 50 4.77 -12.63 5.34
N PHE A 51 5.21 -12.48 4.09
CA PHE A 51 5.82 -13.57 3.34
C PHE A 51 7.22 -13.26 2.81
N ARG A 52 7.61 -11.98 2.68
CA ARG A 52 8.94 -11.55 2.23
C ARG A 52 10.07 -12.31 2.92
N LYS A 53 11.03 -12.80 2.13
CA LYS A 53 12.30 -13.30 2.62
C LYS A 53 13.25 -12.13 2.81
N CYS A 54 13.94 -12.09 3.94
CA CYS A 54 14.90 -11.03 4.25
C CYS A 54 16.00 -11.56 5.14
N GLY A 55 17.26 -11.23 4.82
CA GLY A 55 18.40 -11.61 5.64
C GLY A 55 18.54 -13.13 5.79
N ASN A 56 18.95 -13.56 6.98
CA ASN A 56 18.93 -14.97 7.36
C ASN A 56 17.57 -15.38 7.99
N GLU A 57 17.34 -16.68 8.16
CA GLU A 57 16.06 -17.23 8.69
C GLU A 57 15.65 -16.62 10.05
N ILE A 58 16.63 -16.26 10.89
CA ILE A 58 16.38 -15.67 12.21
C ILE A 58 15.90 -14.22 12.05
N GLU A 59 16.59 -13.43 11.24
CA GLU A 59 16.22 -12.04 10.93
C GLU A 59 14.83 -11.96 10.28
N GLU A 60 14.55 -12.86 9.35
CA GLU A 60 13.25 -13.01 8.71
C GLU A 60 12.14 -13.26 9.75
N SER A 61 12.36 -14.24 10.63
CA SER A 61 11.40 -14.61 11.68
C SER A 61 11.12 -13.46 12.65
N ILE A 62 12.17 -12.75 13.07
CA ILE A 62 12.07 -11.57 13.95
C ILE A 62 11.29 -10.45 13.26
N THR A 63 11.59 -10.18 11.98
CA THR A 63 10.94 -9.11 11.21
C THR A 63 9.45 -9.38 11.04
N LYS A 64 9.09 -10.61 10.60
CA LYS A 64 7.69 -11.04 10.43
C LYS A 64 6.91 -10.97 11.74
N ARG A 65 7.51 -11.44 12.85
CA ARG A 65 6.90 -11.32 14.19
C ARG A 65 6.71 -9.87 14.61
N THR A 66 7.69 -9.01 14.34
CA THR A 66 7.63 -7.58 14.67
C THR A 66 6.49 -6.89 13.93
N TYR A 67 6.37 -7.06 12.61
CA TYR A 67 5.25 -6.51 11.84
C TYR A 67 3.90 -7.03 12.31
N LYS A 68 3.81 -8.33 12.61
CA LYS A 68 2.59 -8.91 13.20
C LYS A 68 2.19 -8.23 14.50
N MET A 69 3.13 -7.97 15.40
CA MET A 69 2.86 -7.28 16.67
C MET A 69 2.41 -5.83 16.44
N ILE A 70 3.08 -5.10 15.52
CA ILE A 70 2.71 -3.73 15.14
C ILE A 70 1.27 -3.67 14.63
N PHE A 71 0.91 -4.53 13.66
CA PHE A 71 -0.45 -4.57 13.13
C PHE A 71 -1.47 -5.02 14.17
N SER A 72 -1.15 -6.03 14.99
CA SER A 72 -2.05 -6.49 16.06
C SER A 72 -2.35 -5.38 17.07
N HIS A 73 -1.34 -4.59 17.44
CA HIS A 73 -1.52 -3.44 18.33
C HIS A 73 -2.42 -2.37 17.69
N PHE A 74 -2.15 -1.99 16.43
CA PHE A 74 -2.99 -1.06 15.70
C PHE A 74 -4.45 -1.55 15.56
N MET A 75 -4.64 -2.83 15.27
CA MET A 75 -5.96 -3.45 15.08
C MET A 75 -6.77 -3.60 16.36
N SER A 76 -6.16 -3.47 17.55
CA SER A 76 -6.90 -3.43 18.81
C SER A 76 -7.86 -2.24 18.90
N HIS A 77 -7.48 -1.10 18.32
CA HIS A 77 -8.31 0.09 18.26
C HIS A 77 -7.88 1.03 17.12
N PRO A 78 -8.17 0.72 15.84
CA PRO A 78 -7.66 1.50 14.70
C PRO A 78 -8.03 2.99 14.79
N ASN A 79 -7.03 3.85 14.91
CA ASN A 79 -7.21 5.30 14.99
C ASN A 79 -5.95 6.05 14.50
N PRO A 80 -6.03 7.36 14.22
CA PRO A 80 -4.89 8.15 13.77
C PRO A 80 -3.66 8.11 14.67
N SER A 81 -3.85 8.13 15.99
CA SER A 81 -2.71 8.09 16.93
C SER A 81 -1.94 6.77 16.80
N LEU A 82 -2.63 5.63 16.85
CA LEU A 82 -2.00 4.31 16.73
C LEU A 82 -1.44 4.01 15.33
N PHE A 83 -1.98 4.66 14.30
CA PHE A 83 -1.44 4.55 12.96
C PHE A 83 -0.05 5.20 12.85
N GLU A 84 0.15 6.32 13.55
CA GLU A 84 1.38 7.12 13.47
C GLU A 84 2.40 6.77 14.55
N SER A 85 1.97 6.35 15.73
CA SER A 85 2.84 6.05 16.86
C SER A 85 3.69 4.82 16.61
N SER A 86 4.99 4.93 16.89
CA SER A 86 5.89 3.79 16.89
C SER A 86 5.47 2.76 17.93
N PHE A 87 5.62 1.48 17.61
CA PHE A 87 5.32 0.38 18.53
C PHE A 87 6.56 0.05 19.37
N GLN A 88 6.47 0.31 20.68
CA GLN A 88 7.54 0.00 21.64
C GLN A 88 8.91 0.52 21.15
N ASP A 89 9.98 -0.26 21.35
CA ASP A 89 11.35 0.08 20.98
C ASP A 89 11.68 -0.20 19.51
N THR A 90 10.69 -0.60 18.69
CA THR A 90 10.91 -0.84 17.25
C THR A 90 11.14 0.44 16.47
N HIS A 91 10.68 1.58 17.01
CA HIS A 91 10.59 2.87 16.33
C HIS A 91 9.72 2.88 15.05
N ILE A 92 9.13 1.75 14.64
CA ILE A 92 8.31 1.60 13.44
C ILE A 92 6.82 1.71 13.79
N SER A 93 6.03 2.34 12.93
CA SER A 93 4.58 2.42 13.02
C SER A 93 3.92 1.83 11.77
N VAL A 94 2.61 1.60 11.81
CA VAL A 94 1.86 1.17 10.62
C VAL A 94 1.99 2.18 9.48
N LYS A 95 2.05 3.48 9.79
CA LYS A 95 2.29 4.54 8.80
C LYS A 95 3.63 4.38 8.08
N HIS A 96 4.70 4.02 8.78
CA HIS A 96 6.00 3.79 8.15
C HIS A 96 5.95 2.62 7.16
N ILE A 97 5.32 1.52 7.55
CA ILE A 97 5.13 0.33 6.69
C ILE A 97 4.29 0.69 5.45
N VAL A 98 3.17 1.40 5.64
CA VAL A 98 2.30 1.80 4.54
C VAL A 98 2.98 2.79 3.60
N ASN A 99 3.74 3.76 4.12
CA ASN A 99 4.49 4.70 3.29
C ASN A 99 5.54 4.00 2.45
N GLU A 100 6.21 2.99 3.01
CA GLU A 100 7.18 2.18 2.26
C GLU A 100 6.51 1.38 1.15
N ALA A 101 5.34 0.78 1.42
CA ALA A 101 4.55 0.13 0.38
C ALA A 101 4.11 1.10 -0.71
N LEU A 102 3.66 2.30 -0.36
CA LEU A 102 3.27 3.33 -1.33
C LEU A 102 4.44 3.87 -2.15
N ARG A 103 5.65 3.86 -1.59
CA ARG A 103 6.89 4.25 -2.27
C ARG A 103 7.30 3.19 -3.27
N LEU A 104 7.37 1.93 -2.85
CA LEU A 104 7.77 0.85 -3.75
C LEU A 104 6.68 0.52 -4.76
N TYR A 105 5.41 0.64 -4.40
CA TYR A 105 4.28 0.21 -5.22
C TYR A 105 3.24 1.32 -5.41
N PRO A 106 3.62 2.48 -6.01
CA PRO A 106 2.68 3.57 -6.20
C PRO A 106 1.55 3.12 -7.15
N PRO A 107 0.27 3.31 -6.78
CA PRO A 107 -0.84 2.89 -7.63
C PRO A 107 -0.86 3.60 -8.99
N THR A 108 -0.43 4.87 -9.01
CA THR A 108 -0.24 5.65 -10.23
C THR A 108 1.26 5.80 -10.50
N ARG A 109 1.77 5.10 -11.51
CA ARG A 109 3.21 5.10 -11.84
C ARG A 109 3.65 6.31 -12.62
N ARG A 110 2.78 6.88 -13.46
CA ARG A 110 3.10 8.03 -14.32
C ARG A 110 1.98 9.04 -14.25
N ILE A 111 2.34 10.32 -14.12
CA ILE A 111 1.42 11.45 -14.12
C ILE A 111 1.78 12.34 -15.29
N HIS A 112 0.78 12.70 -16.09
CA HIS A 112 0.93 13.59 -17.24
C HIS A 112 0.08 14.85 -17.05
N ARG A 113 0.61 16.01 -17.47
CA ARG A 113 -0.11 17.29 -17.49
C ARG A 113 0.13 17.99 -18.82
N GLN A 114 -0.93 18.57 -19.37
CA GLN A 114 -0.83 19.48 -20.50
C GLN A 114 -0.66 20.90 -19.95
N LEU A 115 0.43 21.55 -20.33
CA LEU A 115 0.69 22.96 -20.05
C LEU A 115 0.82 23.67 -21.39
N GLU A 116 -0.16 24.49 -21.74
CA GLU A 116 -0.26 25.12 -23.06
C GLU A 116 -0.09 24.06 -24.18
N ASN A 117 1.03 24.09 -24.91
CA ASN A 117 1.33 23.17 -26.01
C ASN A 117 2.34 22.06 -25.64
N GLU A 118 2.77 21.97 -24.39
CA GLU A 118 3.74 20.98 -23.91
C GLU A 118 3.11 19.97 -22.96
N MET A 119 3.51 18.70 -23.11
CA MET A 119 3.12 17.62 -22.21
C MET A 119 4.23 17.35 -21.21
N VAL A 120 4.02 17.74 -19.96
CA VAL A 120 4.91 17.44 -18.85
C VAL A 120 4.57 16.08 -18.27
N LYS A 121 5.59 15.25 -18.03
CA LYS A 121 5.45 13.89 -17.54
C LYS A 121 6.35 13.68 -16.33
N ILE A 122 5.83 12.99 -15.32
CA ILE A 122 6.61 12.52 -14.17
C ILE A 122 6.44 11.00 -14.07
N ASP A 123 7.57 10.29 -14.01
CA ASP A 123 7.61 8.88 -13.64
C ASP A 123 7.75 8.78 -12.11
N VAL A 124 6.61 8.56 -11.46
CA VAL A 124 6.47 8.48 -10.01
C VAL A 124 7.17 7.21 -9.49
N GLU A 125 7.02 6.09 -10.21
CA GLU A 125 7.63 4.81 -9.83
C GLU A 125 9.16 4.89 -9.87
N TRP A 126 9.72 5.47 -10.94
CA TRP A 126 11.17 5.69 -11.04
C TRP A 126 11.67 6.63 -9.93
N LEU A 127 10.99 7.76 -9.73
CA LEU A 127 11.38 8.76 -8.72
C LEU A 127 11.37 8.17 -7.29
N HIS A 128 10.42 7.28 -7.00
CA HIS A 128 10.31 6.65 -5.67
C HIS A 128 11.37 5.57 -5.44
N ARG A 129 12.06 5.11 -6.49
CA ARG A 129 13.13 4.11 -6.43
C ARG A 129 14.48 4.66 -6.86
N ASP A 130 14.59 5.97 -7.08
CA ASP A 130 15.82 6.64 -7.47
C ASP A 130 16.87 6.52 -6.33
N PRO A 131 18.03 5.87 -6.57
CA PRO A 131 19.06 5.70 -5.56
C PRO A 131 19.70 7.01 -5.09
N VAL A 132 19.61 8.08 -5.88
CA VAL A 132 20.08 9.41 -5.45
C VAL A 132 19.20 9.95 -4.33
N SER A 133 17.89 9.75 -4.44
CA SER A 133 16.90 10.19 -3.46
C SER A 133 16.74 9.22 -2.28
N TRP A 134 16.84 7.91 -2.52
CA TRP A 134 16.46 6.86 -1.57
C TRP A 134 17.61 5.96 -1.11
N GLY A 135 18.83 6.19 -1.62
CA GLY A 135 20.02 5.41 -1.27
C GLY A 135 20.16 4.14 -2.10
N ARG A 136 21.25 3.39 -1.87
CA ARG A 136 21.54 2.15 -2.61
C ARG A 136 20.50 1.05 -2.38
N ASP A 137 19.81 1.11 -1.24
CA ASP A 137 18.73 0.20 -0.85
C ASP A 137 17.35 0.70 -1.32
N ALA A 138 17.28 1.57 -2.34
CA ALA A 138 16.02 2.15 -2.82
C ALA A 138 15.00 1.11 -3.30
N GLU A 139 15.44 -0.06 -3.74
CA GLU A 139 14.57 -1.15 -4.18
C GLU A 139 14.17 -2.11 -3.04
N GLU A 140 14.71 -1.91 -1.84
CA GLU A 140 14.41 -2.75 -0.67
C GLU A 140 13.21 -2.21 0.10
N PHE A 141 12.32 -3.11 0.54
CA PHE A 141 11.22 -2.80 1.44
C PHE A 141 11.76 -2.61 2.86
N LYS A 142 11.95 -1.35 3.26
CA LYS A 142 12.60 -0.99 4.52
C LYS A 142 11.85 0.12 5.26
N PRO A 143 10.76 -0.19 6.00
CA PRO A 143 9.98 0.79 6.76
C PRO A 143 10.80 1.64 7.74
N GLU A 144 11.93 1.13 8.21
CA GLU A 144 12.90 1.81 9.08
C GLU A 144 13.41 3.11 8.46
N ARG A 145 13.42 3.20 7.11
CA ARG A 145 13.86 4.40 6.41
C ARG A 145 12.99 5.62 6.71
N TRP A 146 11.81 5.44 7.28
CA TRP A 146 10.90 6.53 7.66
C TRP A 146 11.11 7.00 9.10
N VAL A 147 11.87 6.25 9.90
CA VAL A 147 12.19 6.60 11.29
C VAL A 147 13.12 7.80 11.32
N GLY A 148 12.73 8.85 12.04
CA GLY A 148 13.56 10.06 12.16
C GLY A 148 13.71 10.88 10.87
N VAL A 149 13.00 10.50 9.78
CA VAL A 149 12.97 11.31 8.56
C VAL A 149 12.18 12.58 8.83
N LEU A 150 12.92 13.63 9.11
CA LEU A 150 12.48 14.97 8.79
C LEU A 150 12.64 15.05 7.27
N LEU A 151 11.55 14.97 6.50
CA LEU A 151 11.53 15.28 5.06
C LEU A 151 11.99 16.76 4.91
N LYS A 152 13.30 17.00 5.00
CA LYS A 152 13.93 18.32 5.06
C LYS A 152 14.39 18.66 3.65
N GLY A 153 13.83 19.75 3.13
CA GLY A 153 14.10 20.24 1.77
C GLY A 153 12.92 20.04 0.81
N VAL A 154 12.92 20.83 -0.25
CA VAL A 154 11.97 20.72 -1.37
C VAL A 154 12.18 19.39 -2.10
N ASP A 155 13.43 18.95 -2.23
CA ASP A 155 13.84 17.75 -2.97
C ASP A 155 13.40 16.44 -2.28
N GLY A 156 13.60 16.32 -0.96
CA GLY A 156 13.17 15.13 -0.19
C GLY A 156 11.64 14.97 -0.11
N LYS A 157 10.88 16.08 -0.16
CA LYS A 157 9.41 16.03 -0.23
C LYS A 157 8.88 15.74 -1.64
N MET A 158 9.64 16.10 -2.68
CA MET A 158 9.29 15.79 -4.06
C MET A 158 9.58 14.33 -4.42
N ALA A 159 10.56 13.70 -3.77
CA ALA A 159 10.91 12.30 -4.00
C ALA A 159 9.81 11.30 -3.58
N PHE A 160 8.88 11.69 -2.70
CA PHE A 160 7.74 10.87 -2.28
C PHE A 160 6.37 11.50 -2.59
N THR A 161 5.78 11.05 -3.69
CA THR A 161 4.57 11.62 -4.30
C THR A 161 3.53 10.58 -4.74
N PRO A 162 3.18 9.58 -3.91
CA PRO A 162 2.27 8.50 -4.31
C PRO A 162 0.82 8.97 -4.60
N PHE A 163 0.50 10.20 -4.20
CA PHE A 163 -0.78 10.85 -4.42
C PHE A 163 -0.67 12.09 -5.33
N GLY A 164 0.44 12.25 -6.04
CA GLY A 164 0.74 13.45 -6.82
C GLY A 164 0.99 14.70 -5.96
N LEU A 165 1.14 15.84 -6.64
CA LEU A 165 1.49 17.14 -6.04
C LEU A 165 0.55 18.26 -6.52
N GLY A 166 0.42 19.31 -5.70
CA GLY A 166 -0.34 20.51 -6.02
C GLY A 166 -1.85 20.33 -5.99
N GLU A 167 -2.56 21.20 -6.74
CA GLU A 167 -4.03 21.29 -6.76
C GLU A 167 -4.72 20.03 -7.26
N LEU A 168 -4.06 19.29 -8.17
CA LEU A 168 -4.54 18.01 -8.70
C LEU A 168 -4.01 16.81 -7.91
N SER A 169 -3.60 17.00 -6.65
CA SER A 169 -3.26 15.88 -5.79
C SER A 169 -4.49 15.02 -5.49
N CYS A 170 -4.27 13.72 -5.34
CA CYS A 170 -5.35 12.76 -5.12
C CYS A 170 -6.15 13.15 -3.86
N PRO A 171 -7.49 13.28 -3.95
CA PRO A 171 -8.31 13.66 -2.81
C PRO A 171 -8.26 12.65 -1.67
N ALA A 172 -7.84 11.41 -1.97
CA ALA A 172 -7.71 10.35 -0.98
C ALA A 172 -6.41 10.39 -0.15
N LYS A 173 -5.48 11.31 -0.43
CA LYS A 173 -4.16 11.40 0.24
C LYS A 173 -4.24 11.39 1.78
N LYS A 174 -5.30 11.95 2.37
CA LYS A 174 -5.47 12.04 3.82
C LYS A 174 -6.01 10.77 4.47
N PHE A 175 -6.75 9.93 3.75
CA PHE A 175 -7.43 8.76 4.33
C PHE A 175 -6.92 7.42 3.80
N ALA A 176 -6.43 7.38 2.55
CA ALA A 176 -5.99 6.16 1.90
C ALA A 176 -4.88 5.43 2.67
N PRO A 177 -3.85 6.10 3.23
CA PRO A 177 -2.80 5.38 3.97
C PRO A 177 -3.34 4.58 5.17
N MET A 178 -4.22 5.19 5.98
CA MET A 178 -4.83 4.48 7.11
C MET A 178 -5.74 3.35 6.65
N MET A 179 -6.49 3.55 5.57
CA MET A 179 -7.32 2.51 4.97
C MET A 179 -6.47 1.31 4.52
N ILE A 180 -5.33 1.55 3.87
CA ILE A 180 -4.36 0.50 3.52
C ILE A 180 -3.91 -0.23 4.80
N GLY A 181 -3.52 0.52 5.83
CA GLY A 181 -3.10 -0.06 7.12
C GLY A 181 -4.17 -0.95 7.77
N ILE A 182 -5.44 -0.53 7.74
CA ILE A 182 -6.58 -1.33 8.25
C ILE A 182 -6.77 -2.60 7.43
N LEU A 183 -6.75 -2.50 6.10
CA LEU A 183 -6.95 -3.65 5.21
C LEU A 183 -5.81 -4.68 5.34
N VAL A 184 -4.56 -4.21 5.40
CA VAL A 184 -3.40 -5.09 5.65
C VAL A 184 -3.48 -5.69 7.04
N GLY A 185 -3.82 -4.91 8.08
CA GLY A 185 -4.00 -5.42 9.43
C GLY A 185 -5.10 -6.49 9.51
N ALA A 186 -6.22 -6.29 8.81
CA ALA A 186 -7.29 -7.28 8.72
C ALA A 186 -6.83 -8.58 8.04
N LEU A 187 -6.03 -8.49 6.97
CA LEU A 187 -5.43 -9.68 6.32
C LEU A 187 -4.44 -10.39 7.25
N MET A 188 -3.58 -9.64 7.94
CA MET A 188 -2.64 -10.19 8.93
C MET A 188 -3.34 -10.94 10.06
N CYS A 189 -4.45 -10.39 10.57
CA CYS A 189 -5.25 -11.05 11.60
C CYS A 189 -6.05 -12.24 11.06
N GLY A 190 -6.57 -12.14 9.83
CA GLY A 190 -7.47 -13.14 9.23
C GLY A 190 -6.76 -14.38 8.68
N VAL A 191 -5.59 -14.22 8.07
CA VAL A 191 -4.85 -15.35 7.47
C VAL A 191 -4.23 -16.22 8.55
N GLY A 192 -3.79 -15.68 9.69
CA GLY A 192 -3.23 -16.48 10.78
C GLY A 192 -1.88 -17.16 10.43
N GLU A 193 -1.43 -18.06 11.31
CA GLU A 193 -0.10 -18.70 11.21
C GLU A 193 -0.10 -20.04 10.47
N GLY A 194 -1.28 -20.59 10.17
CA GLY A 194 -1.42 -21.92 9.58
C GLY A 194 -1.15 -22.01 8.08
N TRP A 195 -0.68 -20.94 7.45
CA TRP A 195 -0.59 -20.82 6.00
C TRP A 195 0.80 -20.43 5.53
N GLU A 196 1.21 -21.05 4.44
CA GLU A 196 2.37 -20.69 3.63
C GLU A 196 1.92 -20.20 2.25
N LEU A 197 2.74 -19.36 1.62
CA LEU A 197 2.52 -18.92 0.25
C LEU A 197 3.38 -19.79 -0.67
N VAL A 198 2.73 -20.48 -1.61
CA VAL A 198 3.36 -21.35 -2.60
C VAL A 198 3.19 -20.71 -3.98
N ASP A 199 4.23 -20.80 -4.80
CA ASP A 199 4.19 -20.45 -6.22
C ASP A 199 4.22 -21.75 -7.03
N GLU A 200 3.08 -22.15 -7.59
CA GLU A 200 2.94 -23.40 -8.33
C GLU A 200 3.55 -23.32 -9.76
N GLU A 201 3.73 -22.11 -10.29
CA GLU A 201 4.21 -21.89 -11.65
C GLU A 201 5.73 -21.68 -11.72
N LEU A 202 6.45 -21.85 -10.61
CA LEU A 202 7.92 -21.72 -10.53
C LEU A 202 8.43 -20.40 -11.17
N SER A 203 7.64 -19.33 -11.08
CA SER A 203 7.90 -18.06 -11.77
C SER A 203 9.13 -17.30 -11.24
N GLY A 204 9.78 -17.87 -10.22
CA GLY A 204 11.05 -17.40 -9.67
C GLY A 204 10.81 -16.42 -8.55
N ASP A 205 11.37 -16.74 -7.38
CA ASP A 205 11.53 -15.89 -6.18
C ASP A 205 10.56 -14.68 -6.08
N VAL A 206 9.25 -14.93 -6.19
CA VAL A 206 8.20 -13.89 -6.20
C VAL A 206 8.23 -13.08 -4.90
N LEU A 207 8.74 -13.68 -3.83
CA LEU A 207 8.95 -13.10 -2.50
C LEU A 207 10.43 -12.90 -2.16
N GLY A 208 11.26 -12.86 -3.19
CA GLY A 208 12.69 -12.70 -3.10
C GLY A 208 13.14 -11.36 -2.56
N THR A 209 14.43 -11.10 -2.66
CA THR A 209 15.00 -9.83 -2.21
C THR A 209 14.67 -8.66 -3.15
N LYS A 210 14.13 -8.92 -4.35
CA LYS A 210 13.78 -7.89 -5.35
C LYS A 210 12.40 -7.28 -5.12
N VAL A 211 12.13 -6.15 -5.78
CA VAL A 211 10.81 -5.50 -5.78
C VAL A 211 9.76 -6.46 -6.34
N LEU A 212 8.59 -6.55 -5.69
CA LEU A 212 7.49 -7.39 -6.15
C LEU A 212 6.96 -6.91 -7.50
N ASP A 213 6.59 -7.85 -8.38
CA ASP A 213 6.17 -7.53 -9.74
C ASP A 213 4.86 -6.68 -9.77
N GLY A 214 4.90 -5.65 -10.61
CA GLY A 214 3.84 -4.69 -10.84
C GLY A 214 2.67 -5.17 -11.72
N GLY A 215 2.85 -6.28 -12.45
CA GLY A 215 1.95 -6.81 -13.48
C GLY A 215 0.54 -7.13 -12.96
N ARG A 216 -0.43 -7.23 -13.88
CA ARG A 216 -1.79 -7.67 -13.53
C ARG A 216 -1.84 -9.15 -13.21
N GLU A 217 -1.02 -9.93 -13.92
CA GLU A 217 -1.01 -11.40 -13.92
C GLU A 217 0.16 -11.95 -13.07
N ALA A 218 0.95 -11.06 -12.47
CA ALA A 218 2.17 -11.34 -11.71
C ALA A 218 2.02 -12.31 -10.53
N TYR A 219 0.79 -12.58 -10.11
CA TYR A 219 0.47 -13.38 -8.93
C TYR A 219 -0.52 -14.52 -9.24
N GLU A 220 -0.78 -14.81 -10.51
CA GLU A 220 -1.75 -15.85 -10.91
C GLU A 220 -1.36 -17.25 -10.46
N GLY A 221 -0.06 -17.53 -10.35
CA GLY A 221 0.49 -18.78 -9.81
C GLY A 221 0.55 -18.85 -8.27
N LEU A 222 0.28 -17.76 -7.55
CA LEU A 222 0.37 -17.75 -6.08
C LEU A 222 -0.84 -18.41 -5.41
N ARG A 223 -0.58 -19.30 -4.44
CA ARG A 223 -1.58 -20.00 -3.63
C ARG A 223 -1.22 -19.94 -2.16
N LEU A 224 -2.24 -19.91 -1.30
CA LEU A 224 -2.06 -20.16 0.13
C LEU A 224 -2.31 -21.63 0.40
N ARG A 225 -1.31 -22.34 0.93
CA ARG A 225 -1.41 -23.74 1.36
C ARG A 225 -1.41 -23.80 2.89
N ARG A 226 -2.21 -24.69 3.47
CA ARG A 226 -2.25 -24.88 4.91
C ARG A 226 -1.19 -25.88 5.35
N PHE A 227 -0.53 -25.64 6.48
CA PHE A 227 0.53 -26.55 7.00
C PHE A 227 0.06 -27.97 7.33
N ASN A 228 -1.24 -28.27 7.28
CA ASN A 228 -1.82 -29.56 7.66
C ASN A 228 -2.43 -30.35 6.48
N ASP A 229 -2.23 -29.90 5.23
CA ASP A 229 -2.63 -30.69 4.07
C ASP A 229 -1.47 -31.66 3.73
N GLU A 230 -1.26 -32.65 4.60
CA GLU A 230 -0.61 -33.91 4.23
C GLU A 230 -1.65 -34.72 3.43
N GLU A 231 -1.43 -34.90 2.13
CA GLU A 231 -1.96 -36.04 1.38
C GLU A 231 -1.03 -37.24 1.52
#